data_AF-A0A8J2P0Z8-F1
#
_entry.id   AF-A0A8J2P0Z8-F1
#
_cell.length_a   1.000
_cell.length_b   1.000
_cell.length_c   1.000
_cell.angle_alpha   90.00
_cell.angle_beta   90.00
_cell.angle_gamma   90.00
#
_symmetry.space_group_name_H-M   'P 1'
#
loop_
_entity.id
_entity.type
_entity.pdbx_description
1 polymer ?
#
loop_
_entity_poly.entity_id
_entity_poly.type
_entity_poly.pdbx_seq_one_letter_code
_entity_poly.pdbx_strand_id
1 'polypeptide(L)'
;MNDCGVIIVLFLILVVFAVLWYGIGYFNGDLENFNNASWNPCVSNIDGFTAAFLFSVETQQTVGYGFYHIEPNCLEAVCVLCLQSVFGVLLEGIMVGILFVKMSRAKKRSATLMFSKTAAVSLRDGSLYLMIRVGDMRTKSHLLEAHVRAVFISKRTTREGEVIKYHQQELEIGGEGEKYHRVFLYWPTVLLHQIDENSPLYNITPHDLTEDNSSFEIIVILEGINENTGLSAQARTSYLPSEIIWGHRFKDLHRSKNDTGARIVDYALFHNTYSVKTPYVSAAEIAKNGNYEYDYAN
;
A
#
# COMPACT_ATOMS: atom_id res chain seq x y z
N MET A 1 -6.16 -13.56 -5.06
CA MET A 1 -7.38 -14.23 -4.60
C MET A 1 -8.10 -13.28 -3.67
N ASN A 2 -9.31 -12.85 -4.01
CA ASN A 2 -10.14 -12.07 -3.09
C ASN A 2 -10.49 -12.97 -1.90
N ASP A 3 -10.55 -12.45 -0.67
CA ASP A 3 -10.84 -13.25 0.53
C ASP A 3 -12.09 -14.12 0.38
N CYS A 4 -13.11 -13.57 -0.30
CA CYS A 4 -14.33 -14.29 -0.63
C CYS A 4 -14.08 -15.53 -1.48
N GLY A 5 -13.12 -15.50 -2.40
CA GLY A 5 -12.80 -16.64 -3.26
C GLY A 5 -12.25 -17.84 -2.51
N VAL A 6 -11.44 -17.62 -1.46
CA VAL A 6 -10.92 -18.71 -0.62
C VAL A 6 -12.05 -19.37 0.16
N ILE A 7 -12.91 -18.56 0.77
CA ILE A 7 -14.05 -19.04 1.56
C ILE A 7 -15.02 -19.83 0.67
N ILE A 8 -15.28 -19.35 -0.55
CA ILE A 8 -16.11 -20.05 -1.53
C ILE A 8 -15.50 -21.41 -1.89
N VAL A 9 -14.19 -21.48 -2.12
CA VAL A 9 -13.52 -22.76 -2.44
C VAL A 9 -13.63 -23.76 -1.29
N LEU A 10 -13.47 -23.31 -0.03
CA LEU A 10 -13.64 -24.16 1.15
C LEU A 10 -15.08 -24.66 1.29
N PHE A 11 -16.07 -23.81 1.03
CA PHE A 11 -17.46 -24.21 1.05
C PHE A 11 -17.78 -25.21 -0.07
N LEU A 12 -17.28 -24.97 -1.29
CA LEU A 12 -17.49 -25.86 -2.42
C LEU A 12 -16.89 -27.25 -2.17
N ILE A 13 -15.71 -27.35 -1.56
CA ILE A 13 -15.13 -28.66 -1.29
C ILE A 13 -15.91 -29.44 -0.22
N LEU A 14 -16.46 -28.76 0.78
CA LEU A 14 -17.37 -29.37 1.75
C LEU A 14 -18.61 -29.95 1.08
N VAL A 15 -19.19 -29.22 0.12
CA VAL A 15 -20.34 -29.70 -0.66
C VAL A 15 -19.95 -30.89 -1.55
N VAL A 16 -18.78 -30.87 -2.18
CA VAL A 16 -18.29 -31.99 -3.00
C VAL A 16 -18.15 -33.27 -2.16
N PHE A 17 -17.51 -33.19 -0.98
CA PHE A 17 -17.40 -34.35 -0.10
C PHE A 17 -18.77 -34.78 0.47
N ALA A 18 -19.68 -33.85 0.77
CA ALA A 18 -21.05 -34.18 1.16
C ALA A 18 -21.79 -34.98 0.07
N VAL A 19 -21.61 -34.61 -1.21
CA VAL A 19 -22.17 -35.37 -2.33
C VAL A 19 -21.54 -36.76 -2.44
N LEU A 20 -20.23 -36.90 -2.20
CA LEU A 20 -19.56 -38.21 -2.19
C LEU A 20 -20.09 -39.09 -1.04
N TRP A 21 -20.23 -38.55 0.16
CA TRP A 21 -20.80 -39.28 1.31
C TRP A 21 -22.24 -39.70 1.09
N TYR A 22 -23.08 -38.79 0.57
CA TYR A 22 -24.45 -39.10 0.21
C TYR A 22 -24.50 -40.17 -0.90
N GLY A 23 -23.59 -40.07 -1.88
CA GLY A 23 -23.45 -41.05 -2.96
C GLY A 23 -23.09 -42.45 -2.44
N ILE A 24 -22.16 -42.56 -1.49
CA ILE A 24 -21.81 -43.85 -0.85
C ILE A 24 -23.05 -44.45 -0.18
N GLY A 25 -23.76 -43.67 0.65
CA GLY A 25 -24.98 -44.15 1.31
C GLY A 25 -26.09 -44.53 0.34
N TYR A 26 -26.21 -43.83 -0.80
CA TYR A 26 -27.17 -44.15 -1.85
C TYR A 26 -26.81 -45.44 -2.60
N PHE A 27 -25.57 -45.59 -3.05
CA PHE A 27 -25.14 -46.76 -3.81
C PHE A 27 -25.01 -48.03 -2.96
N ASN A 28 -24.66 -47.89 -1.68
CA ASN A 28 -24.64 -49.03 -0.76
C ASN A 28 -26.05 -49.47 -0.34
N GLY A 29 -27.06 -48.59 -0.48
CA GLY A 29 -28.43 -48.86 -0.05
C GLY A 29 -28.72 -48.51 1.42
N ASP A 30 -27.86 -47.70 2.04
CA ASP A 30 -27.98 -47.26 3.44
C ASP A 30 -29.22 -46.39 3.66
N LEU A 31 -29.55 -45.54 2.68
CA LEU A 31 -30.71 -44.65 2.75
C LEU A 31 -32.04 -45.42 2.71
N GLU A 32 -32.11 -46.49 1.92
CA GLU A 32 -33.32 -47.33 1.83
C GLU A 32 -33.49 -48.22 3.06
N ASN A 33 -32.38 -48.68 3.64
CA ASN A 33 -32.35 -49.58 4.79
C ASN A 33 -32.14 -48.85 6.13
N PHE A 34 -32.31 -47.53 6.20
CA PHE A 34 -32.01 -46.74 7.40
C PHE A 34 -32.69 -47.24 8.68
N ASN A 35 -33.95 -47.69 8.59
CA ASN A 35 -34.72 -48.22 9.73
C ASN A 35 -34.56 -49.74 9.94
N ASN A 36 -33.70 -50.40 9.17
CA ASN A 36 -33.50 -51.85 9.25
C ASN A 36 -32.38 -52.18 10.24
N ALA A 37 -32.74 -52.66 11.43
CA ALA A 37 -31.79 -52.98 12.49
C ALA A 37 -30.78 -54.10 12.15
N SER A 38 -31.00 -54.85 11.06
CA SER A 38 -30.05 -55.88 10.58
C SER A 38 -29.10 -55.39 9.49
N TRP A 39 -29.27 -54.15 9.02
CA TRP A 39 -28.41 -53.54 8.01
C TRP A 39 -27.22 -52.86 8.68
N ASN A 40 -26.02 -53.06 8.13
CA ASN A 40 -24.82 -52.37 8.59
C ASN A 40 -24.50 -51.26 7.58
N PRO A 41 -24.75 -49.98 7.90
CA PRO A 41 -24.47 -48.88 6.99
C PRO A 41 -22.98 -48.59 6.88
N CYS A 42 -22.54 -47.93 5.81
CA CYS A 42 -21.14 -47.48 5.71
C CYS A 42 -20.83 -46.32 6.66
N VAL A 43 -21.81 -45.44 6.86
CA VAL A 43 -21.76 -44.34 7.84
C VAL A 43 -23.05 -44.33 8.63
N SER A 44 -22.92 -44.46 9.94
CA SER A 44 -24.05 -44.50 10.86
C SER A 44 -24.81 -43.17 10.88
N ASN A 45 -26.14 -43.28 11.01
CA ASN A 45 -27.07 -42.16 11.20
C ASN A 45 -27.19 -41.15 10.04
N ILE A 46 -26.73 -41.48 8.83
CA ILE A 46 -27.01 -40.66 7.64
C ILE A 46 -28.41 -40.99 7.08
N ASP A 47 -29.37 -40.10 7.32
CA ASP A 47 -30.77 -40.22 6.85
C ASP A 47 -31.07 -39.43 5.56
N GLY A 48 -30.14 -38.57 5.13
CA GLY A 48 -30.31 -37.73 3.95
C GLY A 48 -29.10 -36.85 3.65
N PHE A 49 -29.24 -35.96 2.66
CA PHE A 49 -28.15 -35.09 2.22
C PHE A 49 -27.67 -34.12 3.33
N THR A 50 -28.59 -33.61 4.15
CA THR A 50 -28.22 -32.72 5.26
C THR A 50 -27.33 -33.42 6.28
N ALA A 51 -27.62 -34.68 6.62
CA ALA A 51 -26.78 -35.48 7.50
C ALA A 51 -25.41 -35.77 6.86
N ALA A 52 -25.37 -36.11 5.56
CA ALA A 52 -24.11 -36.28 4.84
C ALA A 52 -23.27 -34.99 4.78
N PHE A 53 -23.92 -33.83 4.64
CA PHE A 53 -23.26 -32.53 4.68
C PHE A 53 -22.70 -32.22 6.07
N LEU A 54 -23.47 -32.45 7.14
CA LEU A 54 -22.99 -32.30 8.51
C LEU A 54 -21.80 -33.22 8.79
N PHE A 55 -21.88 -34.49 8.36
CA PHE A 55 -20.77 -35.43 8.49
C PHE A 55 -19.51 -34.96 7.73
N SER A 56 -19.68 -34.43 6.52
CA SER A 56 -18.59 -33.85 5.75
C SER A 56 -17.94 -32.66 6.47
N VAL A 57 -18.74 -31.78 7.08
CA VAL A 57 -18.23 -30.65 7.88
C VAL A 57 -17.50 -31.14 9.12
N GLU A 58 -18.09 -32.07 9.88
CA GLU A 58 -17.50 -32.63 11.10
C GLU A 58 -16.16 -33.31 10.83
N THR A 59 -16.06 -34.03 9.72
CA THR A 59 -14.86 -34.75 9.31
C THR A 59 -13.79 -33.78 8.82
N GLN A 60 -14.12 -32.83 7.95
CA GLN A 60 -13.13 -31.90 7.40
C GLN A 60 -12.61 -30.92 8.45
N GLN A 61 -13.48 -30.40 9.33
CA GLN A 61 -13.09 -29.50 10.41
C GLN A 61 -12.56 -30.27 11.64
N THR A 62 -12.51 -31.60 11.59
CA THR A 62 -12.04 -32.47 12.68
C THR A 62 -12.80 -32.26 14.00
N VAL A 63 -14.08 -31.89 13.91
CA VAL A 63 -14.96 -31.70 15.07
C VAL A 63 -15.39 -33.07 15.62
N GLY A 64 -15.87 -33.94 14.73
CA GLY A 64 -16.24 -35.32 15.01
C GLY A 64 -17.11 -35.51 16.26
N TYR A 65 -18.37 -35.07 16.24
CA TYR A 65 -19.25 -35.20 17.42
C TYR A 65 -19.54 -36.67 17.77
N GLY A 66 -19.27 -37.60 16.85
CA GLY A 66 -19.42 -39.05 17.05
C GLY A 66 -20.82 -39.58 16.79
N PHE A 67 -21.80 -38.69 16.56
CA PHE A 67 -23.15 -39.08 16.15
C PHE A 67 -23.13 -39.75 14.77
N TYR A 68 -22.40 -39.17 13.82
CA TYR A 68 -22.07 -39.77 12.54
C TYR A 68 -20.67 -40.39 12.63
N HIS A 69 -20.54 -41.68 12.32
CA HIS A 69 -19.26 -42.39 12.34
C HIS A 69 -19.21 -43.45 11.25
N ILE A 70 -18.01 -43.67 10.72
CA ILE A 70 -17.76 -44.65 9.64
C ILE A 70 -17.59 -46.02 10.24
N GLU A 71 -18.23 -47.00 9.62
CA GLU A 71 -18.06 -48.40 9.96
C GLU A 71 -17.05 -49.10 9.03
N PRO A 72 -16.30 -50.08 9.55
CA PRO A 72 -15.20 -50.72 8.82
C PRO A 72 -15.67 -51.69 7.72
N ASN A 73 -16.97 -51.78 7.47
CA ASN A 73 -17.60 -52.64 6.48
C ASN A 73 -17.42 -52.14 5.03
N CYS A 74 -17.19 -50.83 4.84
CA CYS A 74 -17.12 -50.21 3.51
C CYS A 74 -15.73 -49.62 3.21
N LEU A 75 -15.02 -50.20 2.24
CA LEU A 75 -13.67 -49.73 1.87
C LEU A 75 -13.72 -48.36 1.19
N GLU A 76 -14.76 -48.09 0.39
CA GLU A 76 -14.98 -46.81 -0.27
C GLU A 76 -15.13 -45.66 0.72
N ALA A 77 -15.80 -45.87 1.85
CA ALA A 77 -15.93 -44.88 2.91
C ALA A 77 -14.56 -44.56 3.53
N VAL A 78 -13.75 -45.58 3.82
CA VAL A 78 -12.38 -45.40 4.35
C VAL A 78 -11.50 -44.65 3.34
N CYS A 79 -11.60 -44.96 2.04
CA CYS A 79 -10.86 -44.26 1.00
C CYS A 79 -11.26 -42.77 0.89
N VAL A 80 -12.56 -42.47 0.91
CA VAL A 80 -13.05 -41.08 0.87
C VAL A 80 -12.64 -40.32 2.12
N LEU A 81 -12.70 -40.92 3.31
CA LEU A 81 -12.20 -40.33 4.56
C LEU A 81 -10.73 -39.94 4.45
N CYS A 82 -9.87 -40.86 3.99
CA CYS A 82 -8.44 -40.60 3.82
C CYS A 82 -8.18 -39.46 2.83
N LEU A 83 -8.87 -39.47 1.69
CA LEU A 83 -8.76 -38.38 0.70
C LEU A 83 -9.23 -37.05 1.29
N GLN A 84 -10.38 -37.02 1.93
CA GLN A 84 -10.93 -35.82 2.56
C GLN A 84 -10.00 -35.26 3.63
N SER A 85 -9.39 -36.12 4.43
CA SER A 85 -8.44 -35.71 5.47
C SER A 85 -7.20 -35.05 4.88
N VAL A 86 -6.62 -35.63 3.82
CA VAL A 86 -5.44 -35.06 3.14
C VAL A 86 -5.77 -33.72 2.48
N PHE A 87 -6.89 -33.64 1.76
CA PHE A 87 -7.30 -32.39 1.10
C PHE A 87 -7.71 -31.30 2.11
N GLY A 88 -8.37 -31.68 3.21
CA GLY A 88 -8.78 -30.78 4.28
C GLY A 88 -7.58 -30.06 4.89
N VAL A 89 -6.59 -30.82 5.37
CA VAL A 89 -5.37 -30.27 5.97
C VAL A 89 -4.60 -29.37 4.99
N LEU A 90 -4.49 -29.79 3.72
CA LEU A 90 -3.80 -29.01 2.70
C LEU A 90 -4.46 -27.65 2.45
N LEU A 91 -5.80 -27.62 2.34
CA LEU A 91 -6.54 -26.38 2.10
C LEU A 91 -6.55 -25.45 3.31
N GLU A 92 -6.67 -26.00 4.52
CA GLU A 92 -6.57 -25.22 5.76
C GLU A 92 -5.18 -24.58 5.90
N GLY A 93 -4.11 -25.32 5.61
CA GLY A 93 -2.75 -24.79 5.57
C GLY A 93 -2.59 -23.65 4.58
N ILE A 94 -3.16 -23.77 3.38
CA ILE A 94 -3.15 -22.70 2.37
C ILE A 94 -3.92 -21.47 2.88
N MET A 95 -5.08 -21.65 3.51
CA MET A 95 -5.89 -20.55 4.05
C MET A 95 -5.11 -19.76 5.11
N VAL A 96 -4.53 -20.46 6.09
CA VAL A 96 -3.73 -19.84 7.15
C VAL A 96 -2.53 -19.09 6.54
N GLY A 97 -1.86 -19.67 5.55
CA GLY A 97 -0.76 -19.03 4.83
C GLY A 97 -1.18 -17.73 4.11
N ILE A 98 -2.32 -17.75 3.41
CA ILE A 98 -2.86 -16.55 2.74
C ILE A 98 -3.22 -15.47 3.75
N LEU A 99 -3.87 -15.83 4.86
CA LEU A 99 -4.22 -14.91 5.94
C LEU A 99 -2.97 -14.29 6.56
N PHE A 100 -1.95 -15.10 6.83
CA PHE A 100 -0.67 -14.65 7.36
C PHE A 100 0.02 -13.64 6.41
N VAL A 101 0.11 -13.96 5.12
CA VAL A 101 0.68 -13.03 4.12
C VAL A 101 -0.13 -11.74 4.06
N LYS A 102 -1.46 -11.82 4.10
CA LYS A 102 -2.32 -10.64 4.04
C LYS A 102 -2.18 -9.75 5.27
N MET A 103 -2.11 -10.34 6.46
CA MET A 103 -1.88 -9.60 7.71
C MET A 103 -0.46 -9.02 7.77
N SER A 104 0.51 -9.71 7.17
CA SER A 104 1.90 -9.27 7.10
C SER A 104 2.11 -8.14 6.09
N ARG A 105 1.25 -8.01 5.05
CA ARG A 105 1.36 -6.91 4.07
C ARG A 105 1.27 -5.56 4.76
N ALA A 106 2.33 -4.77 4.63
CA ALA A 106 2.54 -3.48 5.28
C ALA A 106 1.66 -2.31 4.77
N LYS A 107 0.45 -2.56 4.24
CA LYS A 107 -0.44 -1.51 3.70
C LYS A 107 -0.87 -0.49 4.76
N LYS A 108 -0.84 -0.86 6.05
CA LYS A 108 -1.09 0.08 7.16
C LYS A 108 0.05 1.08 7.39
N ARG A 109 1.28 0.81 6.90
CA ARG A 109 2.44 1.69 7.12
C ARG A 109 2.50 2.87 6.15
N SER A 110 2.02 2.71 4.91
CA SER A 110 1.90 3.86 3.99
C SER A 110 0.99 4.96 4.54
N ALA A 111 0.06 4.62 5.44
CA ALA A 111 -0.82 5.58 6.10
C ALA A 111 -0.15 6.40 7.23
N THR A 112 1.06 6.02 7.68
CA THR A 112 1.80 6.79 8.69
C THR A 112 2.91 7.64 8.11
N LEU A 113 3.26 7.44 6.84
CA LEU A 113 4.14 8.33 6.09
C LEU A 113 3.30 9.47 5.53
N MET A 114 3.67 10.71 5.86
CA MET A 114 2.94 11.90 5.45
C MET A 114 3.77 12.78 4.54
N PHE A 115 3.09 13.41 3.59
CA PHE A 115 3.61 14.49 2.77
C PHE A 115 2.92 15.81 3.13
N SER A 116 3.58 16.94 2.89
CA SER A 116 2.95 18.26 2.95
C SER A 116 1.73 18.31 2.02
N LYS A 117 0.73 19.13 2.37
CA LYS A 117 -0.44 19.32 1.50
C LYS A 117 -0.12 20.12 0.24
N THR A 118 0.90 20.97 0.33
CA THR A 118 1.36 21.86 -0.74
C THR A 118 2.86 21.71 -0.88
N ALA A 119 3.38 21.85 -2.09
CA ALA A 119 4.80 22.07 -2.31
C ALA A 119 5.10 23.58 -2.23
N ALA A 120 6.36 23.94 -2.05
CA ALA A 120 6.76 25.34 -2.01
C ALA A 120 7.98 25.58 -2.89
N VAL A 121 8.03 26.73 -3.56
CA VAL A 121 9.21 27.17 -4.32
C VAL A 121 9.78 28.41 -3.67
N SER A 122 11.08 28.42 -3.38
CA SER A 122 11.76 29.64 -2.91
C SER A 122 13.23 29.63 -3.26
N LEU A 123 13.85 30.81 -3.19
CA LEU A 123 15.29 30.96 -3.35
C LEU A 123 16.02 30.41 -2.12
N ARG A 124 17.05 29.59 -2.30
CA ARG A 124 18.04 29.20 -1.28
C ARG A 124 19.44 29.28 -1.89
N ASP A 125 20.34 30.01 -1.24
CA ASP A 125 21.74 30.17 -1.67
C ASP A 125 21.89 30.52 -3.16
N GLY A 126 21.03 31.42 -3.65
CA GLY A 126 21.06 31.92 -5.02
C GLY A 126 20.40 31.04 -6.08
N SER A 127 19.90 29.84 -5.73
CA SER A 127 19.16 28.95 -6.64
C SER A 127 17.71 28.78 -6.20
N LEU A 128 16.80 28.58 -7.15
CA LEU A 128 15.41 28.21 -6.83
C LEU A 128 15.33 26.73 -6.49
N TYR A 129 14.56 26.41 -5.46
CA TYR A 129 14.31 25.03 -5.03
C TYR A 129 12.81 24.74 -4.94
N LEU A 130 12.40 23.60 -5.47
CA LEU A 130 11.14 22.96 -5.13
C LEU A 130 11.31 22.20 -3.81
N MET A 131 10.43 22.46 -2.86
CA MET A 131 10.47 21.93 -1.51
C MET A 131 9.20 21.16 -1.18
N ILE A 132 9.37 19.94 -0.66
CA ILE A 132 8.27 19.06 -0.26
C ILE A 132 8.59 18.49 1.11
N ARG A 133 7.71 18.67 2.10
CA ARG A 133 7.95 18.12 3.43
C ARG A 133 7.44 16.69 3.51
N VAL A 134 8.22 15.83 4.14
CA VAL A 134 7.89 14.43 4.40
C VAL A 134 8.18 14.06 5.85
N GLY A 135 7.41 13.14 6.43
CA GLY A 135 7.61 12.69 7.81
C GLY A 135 7.02 11.31 8.08
N ASP A 136 7.57 10.62 9.08
CA ASP A 136 6.97 9.40 9.65
C ASP A 136 6.26 9.77 10.97
N MET A 137 4.94 9.55 11.04
CA MET A 137 4.13 9.81 12.23
C MET A 137 4.37 8.82 13.36
N ARG A 138 5.12 7.73 13.12
CA ARG A 138 5.42 6.76 14.17
C ARG A 138 6.54 7.25 15.07
N THR A 139 6.26 7.22 16.37
CA THR A 139 7.21 7.61 17.42
C THR A 139 8.16 6.50 17.85
N LYS A 140 7.87 5.23 17.50
CA LYS A 140 8.59 4.05 18.03
C LYS A 140 9.33 3.20 17.00
N SER A 141 9.08 3.38 15.71
CA SER A 141 9.70 2.57 14.65
C SER A 141 10.04 3.44 13.47
N HIS A 142 11.23 3.27 12.91
CA HIS A 142 11.73 4.13 11.84
C HIS A 142 11.61 3.47 10.47
N LEU A 143 11.64 4.28 9.42
CA LEU A 143 11.71 3.81 8.04
C LEU A 143 13.20 3.72 7.68
N LEU A 144 13.70 2.50 7.56
CA LEU A 144 15.10 2.24 7.25
C LEU A 144 15.33 2.37 5.74
N GLU A 145 16.54 2.76 5.33
CA GLU A 145 16.93 2.90 3.92
C GLU A 145 15.92 3.72 3.08
N ALA A 146 15.40 4.78 3.69
CA ALA A 146 14.39 5.61 3.06
C ALA A 146 15.00 6.35 1.84
N HIS A 147 14.29 6.24 0.73
CA HIS A 147 14.65 6.89 -0.52
C HIS A 147 13.41 7.47 -1.19
N VAL A 148 13.61 8.54 -1.93
CA VAL A 148 12.55 9.30 -2.58
C VAL A 148 12.76 9.35 -4.08
N ARG A 149 11.66 9.22 -4.79
CA ARG A 149 11.59 9.40 -6.23
C ARG A 149 10.53 10.44 -6.55
N ALA A 150 10.83 11.39 -7.43
CA ALA A 150 9.84 12.32 -7.96
C ALA A 150 9.83 12.27 -9.48
N VAL A 151 8.62 12.29 -10.05
CA VAL A 151 8.38 12.20 -11.48
C VAL A 151 7.50 13.37 -11.89
N PHE A 152 8.02 14.20 -12.78
CA PHE A 152 7.29 15.26 -13.46
C PHE A 152 6.56 14.67 -14.66
N ILE A 153 5.24 14.85 -14.70
CA ILE A 153 4.38 14.34 -15.77
C ILE A 153 3.77 15.52 -16.49
N SER A 154 4.00 15.61 -17.80
CA SER A 154 3.43 16.65 -18.65
C SER A 154 3.12 16.16 -20.06
N LYS A 155 2.37 16.96 -20.82
CA LYS A 155 2.17 16.72 -22.24
C LYS A 155 3.39 17.23 -23.01
N ARG A 156 3.96 16.38 -23.87
CA ARG A 156 5.08 16.73 -24.76
C ARG A 156 4.74 16.41 -26.21
N THR A 157 5.13 17.28 -27.13
CA THR A 157 5.10 16.99 -28.58
C THR A 157 6.53 16.79 -29.08
N THR A 158 6.80 15.70 -29.80
CA THR A 158 8.13 15.42 -30.36
C THR A 158 8.42 16.30 -31.57
N ARG A 159 9.67 16.29 -32.05
CA ARG A 159 10.07 17.07 -33.24
C ARG A 159 9.39 16.54 -34.50
N GLU A 160 9.06 15.27 -34.52
CA GLU A 160 8.37 14.54 -35.58
C GLU A 160 6.85 14.73 -35.54
N GLY A 161 6.32 15.42 -34.52
CA GLY A 161 4.89 15.73 -34.37
C GLY A 161 4.08 14.74 -33.54
N GLU A 162 4.71 13.73 -32.91
CA GLU A 162 4.01 12.80 -32.02
C GLU A 162 3.64 13.50 -30.69
N VAL A 163 2.38 13.37 -30.28
CA VAL A 163 1.88 13.94 -29.02
C VAL A 163 1.88 12.87 -27.91
N ILE A 164 2.82 12.98 -26.98
CA ILE A 164 2.94 12.14 -25.79
C ILE A 164 2.16 12.81 -24.65
N LYS A 165 1.02 12.23 -24.26
CA LYS A 165 0.10 12.82 -23.25
C LYS A 165 0.66 12.81 -21.82
N TYR A 166 1.39 11.77 -21.45
CA TYR A 166 1.91 11.56 -20.09
C TYR A 166 3.42 11.36 -20.15
N HIS A 167 4.15 12.32 -20.72
CA HIS A 167 5.60 12.25 -20.76
C HIS A 167 6.15 12.39 -19.34
N GLN A 168 7.00 11.44 -18.94
CA GLN A 168 7.54 11.35 -17.59
C GLN A 168 9.01 11.76 -17.60
N GLN A 169 9.39 12.64 -16.70
CA GLN A 169 10.77 13.06 -16.46
C GLN A 169 11.07 12.95 -14.97
N GLU A 170 12.17 12.31 -14.62
CA GLU A 170 12.57 12.15 -13.23
C GLU A 170 13.19 13.43 -12.68
N LEU A 171 12.80 13.83 -11.47
CA LEU A 171 13.37 14.97 -10.77
C LEU A 171 14.43 14.49 -9.78
N GLU A 172 15.60 15.11 -9.79
CA GLU A 172 16.62 14.88 -8.77
C GLU A 172 16.18 15.54 -7.45
N ILE A 173 15.69 14.74 -6.52
CA ILE A 173 15.15 15.18 -5.24
C ILE A 173 15.76 14.36 -4.10
N GLY A 174 16.09 15.01 -2.99
CA GLY A 174 16.74 14.39 -1.84
C GLY A 174 16.48 15.09 -0.52
N GLY A 175 16.91 14.49 0.58
CA GLY A 175 16.94 15.17 1.88
C GLY A 175 18.01 16.25 1.95
N GLU A 176 17.80 17.26 2.80
CA GLU A 176 18.80 18.31 3.04
C GLU A 176 20.12 17.72 3.57
N GLY A 177 21.23 17.96 2.88
CA GLY A 177 22.56 17.43 3.22
C GLY A 177 22.82 15.98 2.79
N GLU A 178 21.81 15.28 2.24
CA GLU A 178 21.97 13.96 1.64
C GLU A 178 22.28 14.09 0.14
N LYS A 179 23.05 13.13 -0.39
CA LYS A 179 23.28 13.06 -1.84
C LYS A 179 22.14 12.30 -2.51
N TYR A 180 21.64 12.85 -3.63
CA TYR A 180 20.67 12.20 -4.51
C TYR A 180 19.35 11.82 -3.78
N HIS A 181 18.76 10.70 -4.17
CA HIS A 181 17.46 10.17 -3.72
C HIS A 181 17.35 9.73 -2.26
N ARG A 182 18.39 9.91 -1.42
CA ARG A 182 18.38 9.39 -0.04
C ARG A 182 17.74 10.38 0.92
N VAL A 183 17.05 9.83 1.93
CA VAL A 183 16.39 10.61 2.97
C VAL A 183 16.62 9.95 4.32
N PHE A 184 17.24 10.66 5.25
CA PHE A 184 17.31 10.22 6.64
C PHE A 184 16.03 10.65 7.38
N LEU A 185 15.01 9.79 7.38
CA LEU A 185 13.67 10.11 7.88
C LEU A 185 13.48 9.77 9.37
N TYR A 186 14.30 10.38 10.24
CA TYR A 186 14.15 10.24 11.71
C TYR A 186 13.21 11.30 12.31
N TRP A 187 13.18 12.49 11.71
CA TRP A 187 12.23 13.56 11.98
C TRP A 187 11.65 14.07 10.65
N PRO A 188 10.52 14.81 10.67
CA PRO A 188 10.02 15.47 9.48
C PRO A 188 11.10 16.31 8.80
N THR A 189 11.37 16.03 7.53
CA THR A 189 12.43 16.68 6.76
C THR A 189 11.85 17.29 5.48
N VAL A 190 12.55 18.27 4.94
CA VAL A 190 12.18 18.92 3.68
C VAL A 190 13.03 18.30 2.58
N LEU A 191 12.35 17.73 1.59
CA LEU A 191 12.93 17.27 0.35
C LEU A 191 13.19 18.46 -0.56
N LEU A 192 14.36 18.48 -1.18
CA LEU A 192 14.84 19.57 -2.01
C LEU A 192 15.13 19.07 -3.42
N HIS A 193 14.56 19.75 -4.41
CA HIS A 193 14.94 19.64 -5.81
C HIS A 193 15.43 21.01 -6.28
N GLN A 194 16.69 21.10 -6.67
CA GLN A 194 17.24 22.32 -7.27
C GLN A 194 16.66 22.48 -8.68
N ILE A 195 16.11 23.66 -8.97
CA ILE A 195 15.59 23.99 -10.30
C ILE A 195 16.75 24.53 -11.13
N ASP A 196 17.53 23.62 -11.70
CA ASP A 196 18.67 23.90 -12.59
C ASP A 196 18.27 23.81 -14.07
N GLU A 197 19.24 23.95 -14.98
CA GLU A 197 19.02 23.88 -16.43
C GLU A 197 18.47 22.54 -16.92
N ASN A 198 18.67 21.47 -16.15
CA ASN A 198 18.20 20.12 -16.46
C ASN A 198 16.78 19.86 -15.92
N SER A 199 16.31 20.72 -15.01
CA SER A 199 14.97 20.61 -14.43
C SER A 199 13.88 20.94 -15.45
N PRO A 200 12.80 20.15 -15.54
CA PRO A 200 11.63 20.53 -16.34
C PRO A 200 10.91 21.77 -15.79
N LEU A 201 11.23 22.20 -14.57
CA LEU A 201 10.73 23.43 -13.94
C LEU A 201 11.55 24.67 -14.31
N TYR A 202 12.64 24.54 -15.08
CA TYR A 202 13.61 25.61 -15.31
C TYR A 202 13.01 26.91 -15.88
N ASN A 203 12.04 26.78 -16.80
CA ASN A 203 11.38 27.90 -17.45
C ASN A 203 10.01 28.24 -16.83
N ILE A 204 9.59 27.55 -15.75
CA ILE A 204 8.29 27.79 -15.13
C ILE A 204 8.37 29.07 -14.29
N THR A 205 7.42 29.95 -14.52
CA THR A 205 7.24 31.20 -13.77
C THR A 205 6.16 31.04 -12.70
N PRO A 206 6.09 31.94 -11.71
CA PRO A 206 5.00 31.93 -10.74
C PRO A 206 3.61 32.03 -11.38
N HIS A 207 3.49 32.80 -12.49
CA HIS A 207 2.23 32.99 -13.21
C HIS A 207 1.73 31.67 -13.83
N ASP A 208 2.65 30.82 -14.28
CA ASP A 208 2.34 29.50 -14.82
C ASP A 208 1.74 28.54 -13.78
N LEU A 209 1.91 28.82 -12.49
CA LEU A 209 1.34 28.03 -11.39
C LEU A 209 -0.08 28.46 -11.01
N THR A 210 -0.49 29.69 -11.34
CA THR A 210 -1.75 30.30 -10.90
C THR A 210 -2.90 30.18 -11.91
N GLU A 211 -2.65 29.67 -13.12
CA GLU A 211 -3.63 29.57 -14.21
C GLU A 211 -3.69 28.16 -14.85
N ASP A 212 -4.77 27.85 -15.58
CA ASP A 212 -4.93 26.65 -16.43
C ASP A 212 -3.88 26.53 -17.57
N ASN A 213 -2.87 27.41 -17.59
CA ASN A 213 -1.83 27.49 -18.62
C ASN A 213 -0.82 26.34 -18.56
N SER A 214 -0.59 25.78 -17.38
CA SER A 214 0.34 24.67 -17.20
C SER A 214 -0.39 23.38 -16.87
N SER A 215 -0.28 22.39 -17.76
CA SER A 215 -0.77 21.04 -17.52
C SER A 215 0.39 20.11 -17.17
N PHE A 216 0.79 20.11 -15.90
CA PHE A 216 1.73 19.11 -15.37
C PHE A 216 1.31 18.62 -13.98
N GLU A 217 1.85 17.49 -13.56
CA GLU A 217 1.67 16.92 -12.23
C GLU A 217 3.00 16.36 -11.74
N ILE A 218 3.36 16.60 -10.49
CA ILE A 218 4.56 16.04 -9.86
C ILE A 218 4.15 14.92 -8.93
N ILE A 219 4.46 13.68 -9.28
CA ILE A 219 4.24 12.52 -8.42
C ILE A 219 5.48 12.29 -7.56
N VAL A 220 5.30 12.19 -6.24
CA VAL A 220 6.37 11.87 -5.30
C VAL A 220 6.10 10.55 -4.63
N ILE A 221 7.13 9.70 -4.58
CA ILE A 221 7.10 8.35 -4.05
C ILE A 221 8.20 8.26 -2.99
N LEU A 222 7.80 7.93 -1.76
CA LEU A 222 8.73 7.60 -0.67
C LEU A 222 8.70 6.09 -0.45
N GLU A 223 9.87 5.48 -0.49
CA GLU A 223 10.06 4.06 -0.25
C GLU A 223 11.08 3.82 0.86
N GLY A 224 10.95 2.71 1.56
CA GLY A 224 11.92 2.27 2.56
C GLY A 224 11.49 0.98 3.25
N ILE A 225 12.29 0.49 4.18
CA ILE A 225 12.08 -0.78 4.87
C ILE A 225 11.48 -0.55 6.24
N ASN A 226 10.43 -1.29 6.56
CA ASN A 226 9.81 -1.26 7.87
C ASN A 226 10.68 -1.99 8.90
N GLU A 227 11.22 -1.27 9.88
CA GLU A 227 12.05 -1.83 10.97
C GLU A 227 11.45 -3.07 11.65
N ASN A 228 10.14 -3.09 11.93
CA ASN A 228 9.52 -4.18 12.69
C ASN A 228 9.22 -5.43 11.85
N THR A 229 9.03 -5.29 10.53
CA THR A 229 8.59 -6.40 9.67
C THR A 229 9.62 -6.79 8.61
N GLY A 230 10.66 -5.98 8.39
CA GLY A 230 11.64 -6.16 7.31
C GLY A 230 11.06 -6.04 5.89
N LEU A 231 9.79 -5.62 5.76
CA LEU A 231 9.11 -5.48 4.46
C LEU A 231 9.19 -4.05 3.97
N SER A 232 9.31 -3.88 2.65
CA SER A 232 9.27 -2.57 2.01
C SER A 232 7.89 -1.92 2.16
N ALA A 233 7.90 -0.62 2.49
CA ALA A 233 6.75 0.26 2.54
C ALA A 233 6.92 1.36 1.49
N GLN A 234 5.82 1.71 0.82
CA GLN A 234 5.77 2.78 -0.18
C GLN A 234 4.61 3.72 0.15
N ALA A 235 4.86 5.02 0.14
CA ALA A 235 3.84 6.07 0.19
C ALA A 235 3.97 6.98 -1.04
N ARG A 236 2.84 7.50 -1.51
CA ARG A 236 2.77 8.31 -2.73
C ARG A 236 1.88 9.51 -2.51
N THR A 237 2.26 10.62 -3.11
CA THR A 237 1.44 11.83 -3.24
C THR A 237 1.66 12.43 -4.62
N SER A 238 0.81 13.37 -5.01
CA SER A 238 1.09 14.23 -6.16
C SER A 238 0.82 15.69 -5.84
N TYR A 239 1.37 16.57 -6.68
CA TYR A 239 1.17 18.01 -6.64
C TYR A 239 0.81 18.53 -8.02
N LEU A 240 -0.36 19.15 -8.11
CA LEU A 240 -0.78 19.97 -9.25
C LEU A 240 -0.11 21.35 -9.18
N PRO A 241 -0.07 22.14 -10.28
CA PRO A 241 0.57 23.45 -10.30
C PRO A 241 -0.03 24.40 -9.26
N SER A 242 -1.36 24.33 -9.07
CA SER A 242 -2.10 25.09 -8.07
C SER A 242 -1.79 24.71 -6.61
N GLU A 243 -1.14 23.57 -6.38
CA GLU A 243 -0.72 23.09 -5.05
C GLU A 243 0.77 23.44 -4.77
N ILE A 244 1.44 24.12 -5.71
CA ILE A 244 2.81 24.61 -5.58
C ILE A 244 2.78 26.10 -5.26
N ILE A 245 3.20 26.47 -4.05
CA ILE A 245 3.17 27.86 -3.59
C ILE A 245 4.53 28.52 -3.83
N TRP A 246 4.56 29.52 -4.71
CA TRP A 246 5.76 30.32 -4.96
C TRP A 246 6.06 31.29 -3.81
N GLY A 247 7.34 31.50 -3.53
CA GLY A 247 7.81 32.44 -2.51
C GLY A 247 7.57 31.96 -1.08
N HIS A 248 7.38 30.67 -0.85
CA HIS A 248 7.06 30.13 0.47
C HIS A 248 8.15 29.18 0.98
N ARG A 249 8.30 29.11 2.31
CA ARG A 249 9.08 28.07 3.01
C ARG A 249 8.24 27.41 4.08
N PHE A 250 8.59 26.19 4.45
CA PHE A 250 7.90 25.49 5.53
C PHE A 250 8.29 26.03 6.91
N LYS A 251 7.30 26.22 7.79
CA LYS A 251 7.54 26.62 9.19
C LYS A 251 8.32 25.54 9.94
N ASP A 252 9.24 25.94 10.81
CA ASP A 252 9.95 25.01 11.70
C ASP A 252 8.94 24.27 12.60
N LEU A 253 9.20 22.98 12.81
CA LEU A 253 8.37 22.07 13.60
C LEU A 253 8.93 21.86 15.01
N HIS A 254 10.17 22.26 15.26
CA HIS A 254 10.79 22.05 16.56
C HIS A 254 10.25 23.05 17.58
N ARG A 255 9.54 22.54 18.59
CA ARG A 255 9.22 23.32 19.79
C ARG A 255 10.36 23.17 20.80
N SER A 256 10.54 24.20 21.62
CA SER A 256 11.54 24.25 22.72
C SER A 256 11.68 22.92 23.47
N LYS A 257 12.89 22.63 23.94
CA LYS A 257 13.17 21.46 24.78
C LYS A 257 12.22 21.41 25.97
N ASN A 258 11.69 20.23 26.28
CA ASN A 258 11.04 19.99 27.57
C ASN A 258 12.06 20.07 28.70
N ASP A 259 11.59 20.08 29.95
CA ASP A 259 12.43 19.99 31.16
C ASP A 259 13.36 18.75 31.15
N THR A 260 13.02 17.72 30.37
CA THR A 260 13.82 16.50 30.17
C THR A 260 14.85 16.60 29.04
N GLY A 261 14.94 17.73 28.33
CA GLY A 261 15.84 17.95 27.20
C GLY A 261 15.38 17.33 25.87
N ALA A 262 14.25 16.63 25.83
CA ALA A 262 13.69 16.04 24.63
C ALA A 262 13.19 17.11 23.63
N ARG A 263 13.48 16.92 22.34
CA ARG A 263 12.94 17.75 21.24
C ARG A 263 11.52 17.29 20.90
N ILE A 264 10.54 18.17 21.08
CA ILE A 264 9.16 17.92 20.61
C ILE A 264 9.02 18.47 19.18
N VAL A 265 8.38 17.66 18.32
CA VAL A 265 7.95 18.05 16.98
C VAL A 265 6.46 18.38 17.03
N ASP A 266 6.09 19.61 16.68
CA ASP A 266 4.70 20.04 16.60
C ASP A 266 4.12 19.76 15.20
N TYR A 267 3.44 18.62 15.07
CA TYR A 267 2.81 18.21 13.81
C TYR A 267 1.64 19.09 13.38
N ALA A 268 1.09 19.96 14.25
CA ALA A 268 0.06 20.92 13.83
C ALA A 268 0.61 21.94 12.82
N LEU A 269 1.92 22.19 12.85
CA LEU A 269 2.62 23.07 11.90
C LEU A 269 3.16 22.31 10.68
N PHE A 270 2.95 20.99 10.58
CA PHE A 270 3.55 20.15 9.54
C PHE A 270 3.27 20.67 8.14
N HIS A 271 2.03 21.06 7.85
CA HIS A 271 1.65 21.56 6.53
C HIS A 271 1.85 23.08 6.37
N ASN A 272 2.22 23.80 7.43
CA ASN A 272 2.20 25.26 7.42
C ASN A 272 3.44 25.83 6.74
N THR A 273 3.22 26.81 5.87
CA THR A 273 4.26 27.59 5.21
C THR A 273 4.21 29.05 5.65
N TYR A 274 5.24 29.81 5.30
CA TYR A 274 5.32 31.25 5.48
C TYR A 274 5.98 31.88 4.26
N SER A 275 5.57 33.11 3.93
CA SER A 275 6.12 33.85 2.79
C SER A 275 7.55 34.29 3.06
N VAL A 276 8.37 34.27 2.01
CA VAL A 276 9.75 34.73 1.98
C VAL A 276 10.04 35.48 0.69
N LYS A 277 10.85 36.53 0.80
CA LYS A 277 11.30 37.33 -0.33
C LYS A 277 11.97 36.45 -1.39
N THR A 278 11.27 36.21 -2.49
CA THR A 278 11.70 35.36 -3.60
C THR A 278 11.40 36.09 -4.92
N PRO A 279 12.35 36.11 -5.88
CA PRO A 279 12.12 36.69 -7.19
C PRO A 279 10.89 36.08 -7.89
N TYR A 280 10.10 36.91 -8.55
CA TYR A 280 8.89 36.49 -9.28
C TYR A 280 9.21 36.15 -10.74
N VAL A 281 10.27 35.36 -10.96
CA VAL A 281 10.83 35.02 -12.27
C VAL A 281 11.23 33.54 -12.31
N SER A 282 11.34 32.98 -13.51
CA SER A 282 11.81 31.60 -13.71
C SER A 282 13.28 31.42 -13.32
N ALA A 283 13.70 30.18 -13.08
CA ALA A 283 15.11 29.87 -12.82
C ALA A 283 16.02 30.23 -14.02
N ALA A 284 15.51 30.09 -15.24
CA ALA A 284 16.20 30.47 -16.46
C ALA A 284 16.49 31.97 -16.56
N GLU A 285 15.57 32.81 -16.09
CA GLU A 285 15.77 34.26 -16.05
C GLU A 285 16.77 34.65 -14.96
N ILE A 286 16.73 33.99 -13.79
CA ILE A 286 17.71 34.19 -12.72
C ILE A 286 19.13 33.86 -13.21
N ALA A 287 19.29 32.75 -13.92
CA ALA A 287 20.57 32.32 -14.48
C ALA A 287 21.12 33.28 -15.56
N LYS A 288 20.23 33.82 -16.41
CA LYS A 288 20.61 34.76 -17.48
C LYS A 288 20.96 36.14 -16.97
N ASN A 289 20.17 36.66 -16.03
CA ASN A 289 20.28 38.04 -15.61
C ASN A 289 21.25 38.18 -14.41
N GLY A 290 21.45 37.19 -13.54
CA GLY A 290 22.27 37.36 -12.33
C GLY A 290 21.54 38.19 -11.25
N ASN A 291 22.22 38.68 -10.22
CA ASN A 291 21.59 39.37 -9.06
C ASN A 291 21.15 40.83 -9.32
N TYR A 292 20.44 41.13 -10.41
CA TYR A 292 19.78 42.44 -10.57
C TYR A 292 18.49 42.53 -9.73
N GLU A 293 17.95 43.74 -9.55
CA GLU A 293 16.67 43.96 -8.84
C GLU A 293 15.52 43.23 -9.57
N TYR A 294 15.00 42.18 -8.94
CA TYR A 294 13.79 41.50 -9.37
C TYR A 294 12.58 42.06 -8.62
N ASP A 295 11.39 41.95 -9.22
CA ASP A 295 10.16 42.04 -8.46
C ASP A 295 10.07 40.84 -7.51
N TYR A 296 9.82 41.12 -6.23
CA TYR A 296 9.81 40.11 -5.19
C TYR A 296 8.38 39.80 -4.74
N ALA A 297 8.07 38.52 -4.52
CA ALA A 297 6.88 38.12 -3.79
C ALA A 297 6.94 38.63 -2.34
N ASN A 298 5.86 39.24 -1.86
CA ASN A 298 5.64 39.62 -0.46
C ASN A 298 4.90 38.52 0.30
#